data_AF-A0A2T0JX34-F1
#
_entry.id   AF-A0A2T0JX34-F1
#
_cell.length_a   1.000
_cell.length_b   1.000
_cell.length_c   1.000
_cell.angle_alpha   90.00
_cell.angle_beta   90.00
_cell.angle_gamma   90.00
#
_symmetry.space_group_name_H-M   'P 1'
#
loop_
_entity.id
_entity.type
_entity.pdbx_description
1 polymer ?
#
loop_
_entity_poly.entity_id
_entity_poly.type
_entity_poly.pdbx_seq_one_letter_code
_entity_poly.pdbx_strand_id
1 'polypeptide(L)'
;MDEFWLHPRLGTATRDGQQPRYYLRALQHAAHSLDADPRWQQWWHRSGFRGCELGIVTEGRLDHLRPSADIRRVDDQLRANFTCALPPAGTDRDELVQRASTEVRTMFEVIREAMALPDLPPTPAPSAPPEDADEVPITAKSLPSIPRELEHQGYLTLTQVQDFFG
;
A
#
# COMPACT_ATOMS: atom_id res chain seq x y z
N MET A 1 -16.84 -5.37 15.63
CA MET A 1 -15.88 -6.48 15.45
C MET A 1 -15.50 -6.33 13.99
N ASP A 2 -14.32 -5.80 13.69
CA ASP A 2 -13.98 -5.38 12.33
C ASP A 2 -14.09 -6.57 11.36
N GLU A 3 -15.05 -6.48 10.45
CA GLU A 3 -15.49 -7.55 9.53
C GLU A 3 -14.62 -7.62 8.26
N PHE A 4 -13.57 -6.79 8.21
CA PHE A 4 -12.68 -6.66 7.07
C PHE A 4 -11.54 -7.67 7.13
N TRP A 5 -11.21 -8.29 6.00
CA TRP A 5 -10.07 -9.19 5.91
C TRP A 5 -8.79 -8.44 5.53
N LEU A 6 -8.93 -7.24 4.95
CA LEU A 6 -7.82 -6.37 4.58
C LEU A 6 -7.76 -5.16 5.50
N HIS A 7 -6.62 -4.97 6.13
CA HIS A 7 -6.34 -3.84 7.02
C HIS A 7 -5.23 -2.96 6.41
N PRO A 8 -5.59 -1.98 5.55
CA PRO A 8 -4.60 -1.10 4.95
C PRO A 8 -4.03 -0.14 6.00
N ARG A 9 -2.69 -0.05 6.05
CA ARG A 9 -1.95 0.89 6.90
C ARG A 9 -1.12 1.81 6.02
N LEU A 10 -1.39 3.10 6.10
CA LEU A 10 -0.80 4.07 5.19
C LEU A 10 0.26 4.93 5.88
N GLY A 11 1.37 5.12 5.16
CA GLY A 11 2.52 5.89 5.61
C GLY A 11 3.05 6.85 4.55
N THR A 12 3.68 7.92 5.00
CA THR A 12 4.46 8.79 4.11
C THR A 12 5.79 9.17 4.73
N ALA A 13 6.83 9.18 3.90
CA ALA A 13 8.20 9.48 4.28
C ALA A 13 8.63 10.94 3.98
N THR A 14 7.78 11.75 3.33
CA THR A 14 8.14 13.12 2.91
C THR A 14 7.86 14.18 3.98
N ARG A 15 8.74 15.19 4.05
CA ARG A 15 8.75 16.23 5.09
C ARG A 15 7.71 17.35 4.88
N ASP A 16 7.19 17.58 3.67
CA ASP A 16 6.21 18.65 3.39
C ASP A 16 5.37 18.39 2.11
N GLY A 17 4.07 18.73 2.14
CA GLY A 17 3.22 18.86 0.93
C GLY A 17 1.76 18.39 1.11
N GLN A 18 0.82 19.06 0.42
CA GLN A 18 -0.62 18.71 0.38
C GLN A 18 -0.96 17.55 -0.59
N GLN A 19 -0.11 17.31 -1.60
CA GLN A 19 -0.36 16.32 -2.67
C GLN A 19 -0.30 14.82 -2.27
N PRO A 20 0.42 14.36 -1.22
CA PRO A 20 0.40 12.95 -0.79
C PRO A 20 -0.98 12.49 -0.29
N ARG A 21 -1.82 13.41 0.21
CA ARG A 21 -3.04 13.04 0.94
C ARG A 21 -4.11 12.43 0.05
N TYR A 22 -4.35 13.01 -1.14
CA TYR A 22 -5.36 12.47 -2.06
C TYR A 22 -4.94 11.10 -2.59
N TYR A 23 -3.67 10.93 -2.97
CA TYR A 23 -3.17 9.65 -3.45
C TYR A 23 -3.21 8.56 -2.35
N LEU A 24 -2.86 8.90 -1.11
CA LEU A 24 -3.03 7.99 0.03
C LEU A 24 -4.49 7.60 0.25
N ARG A 25 -5.43 8.55 0.18
CA ARG A 25 -6.87 8.23 0.21
C ARG A 25 -7.30 7.33 -0.94
N ALA A 26 -6.78 7.57 -2.15
CA ALA A 26 -7.05 6.72 -3.31
C ALA A 26 -6.51 5.29 -3.11
N LEU A 27 -5.32 5.13 -2.51
CA LEU A 27 -4.76 3.81 -2.15
C LEU A 27 -5.64 3.08 -1.12
N GLN A 28 -6.10 3.80 -0.09
CA GLN A 28 -7.01 3.23 0.89
C GLN A 28 -8.32 2.79 0.25
N HIS A 29 -8.91 3.66 -0.58
CA HIS A 29 -10.18 3.40 -1.24
C HIS A 29 -10.08 2.23 -2.21
N ALA A 30 -8.96 2.12 -2.94
CA ALA A 30 -8.68 0.96 -3.76
C ALA A 30 -8.61 -0.32 -2.91
N ALA A 31 -7.90 -0.31 -1.77
CA ALA A 31 -7.85 -1.45 -0.85
C ALA A 31 -9.24 -1.81 -0.30
N HIS A 32 -10.01 -0.84 0.18
CA HIS A 32 -11.39 -1.09 0.65
C HIS A 32 -12.31 -1.59 -0.47
N SER A 33 -12.11 -1.14 -1.70
CA SER A 33 -12.87 -1.65 -2.86
C SER A 33 -12.55 -3.11 -3.14
N LEU A 34 -11.29 -3.54 -2.95
CA LEU A 34 -10.94 -4.97 -3.01
C LEU A 34 -11.53 -5.74 -1.84
N ASP A 35 -11.46 -5.19 -0.63
CA ASP A 35 -11.98 -5.84 0.56
C ASP A 35 -13.49 -6.09 0.46
N ALA A 36 -14.23 -5.13 -0.08
CA ALA A 36 -15.68 -5.21 -0.29
C ALA A 36 -16.10 -6.05 -1.52
N ASP A 37 -15.19 -6.43 -2.42
CA ASP A 37 -15.53 -7.24 -3.60
C ASP A 37 -15.68 -8.72 -3.22
N PRO A 38 -16.84 -9.36 -3.46
CA PRO A 38 -17.07 -10.76 -3.08
C PRO A 38 -16.12 -11.76 -3.73
N ARG A 39 -15.61 -11.47 -4.93
CA ARG A 39 -14.66 -12.34 -5.65
C ARG A 39 -13.30 -12.30 -4.97
N TRP A 40 -12.90 -11.13 -4.48
CA TRP A 40 -11.69 -10.93 -3.69
C TRP A 40 -11.81 -11.56 -2.31
N GLN A 41 -12.96 -11.40 -1.63
CA GLN A 41 -13.24 -12.09 -0.37
C GLN A 41 -13.16 -13.62 -0.53
N GLN A 42 -13.76 -14.18 -1.59
CA GLN A 42 -13.70 -15.62 -1.85
C GLN A 42 -12.28 -16.08 -2.22
N TRP A 43 -11.53 -15.29 -2.99
CA TRP A 43 -10.13 -15.57 -3.28
C TRP A 43 -9.29 -15.57 -1.99
N TRP A 44 -9.48 -14.57 -1.12
CA TRP A 44 -8.77 -14.48 0.15
C TRP A 44 -9.14 -15.63 1.08
N HIS A 45 -10.40 -16.02 1.19
CA HIS A 45 -10.82 -17.14 2.02
C HIS A 45 -10.13 -18.46 1.61
N ARG A 46 -9.88 -18.66 0.32
CA ARG A 46 -9.14 -19.82 -0.21
C ARG A 46 -7.64 -19.79 0.08
N SER A 47 -7.08 -18.64 0.46
CA SER A 47 -5.66 -18.52 0.81
C SER A 47 -5.30 -19.21 2.14
N GLY A 48 -6.29 -19.43 3.01
CA GLY A 48 -6.09 -19.97 4.36
C GLY A 48 -5.58 -18.95 5.39
N PHE A 49 -5.47 -17.68 5.04
CA PHE A 49 -5.22 -16.58 5.98
C PHE A 49 -6.54 -16.01 6.51
N ARG A 50 -6.56 -15.58 7.78
CA ARG A 50 -7.71 -14.89 8.37
C ARG A 50 -7.79 -13.42 8.00
N GLY A 51 -6.63 -12.80 7.73
CA GLY A 51 -6.56 -11.38 7.40
C GLY A 51 -5.19 -10.99 6.84
N CYS A 52 -5.16 -9.82 6.23
CA CYS A 52 -4.01 -9.20 5.59
C CYS A 52 -3.79 -7.81 6.18
N GLU A 53 -2.69 -7.60 6.88
CA GLU A 53 -2.19 -6.27 7.20
C GLU A 53 -1.35 -5.77 6.03
N LEU A 54 -1.89 -4.81 5.27
CA LEU A 54 -1.24 -4.24 4.10
C LEU A 54 -0.64 -2.87 4.43
N GLY A 55 0.65 -2.83 4.73
CA GLY A 55 1.40 -1.60 4.94
C GLY A 55 1.84 -0.97 3.61
N ILE A 56 1.53 0.30 3.37
CA ILE A 56 1.97 1.03 2.17
C ILE A 56 2.64 2.33 2.59
N VAL A 57 3.95 2.45 2.33
CA VAL A 57 4.70 3.70 2.54
C VAL A 57 4.92 4.39 1.20
N THR A 58 4.51 5.65 1.11
CA THR A 58 4.85 6.52 -0.03
C THR A 58 6.19 7.22 0.20
N GLU A 59 7.10 7.11 -0.77
CA GLU A 59 8.42 7.71 -0.74
C GLU A 59 8.65 8.67 -1.93
N GLY A 60 9.47 9.70 -1.72
CA GLY A 60 9.81 10.69 -2.75
C GLY A 60 10.61 10.11 -3.92
N ARG A 61 10.75 10.91 -4.99
CA ARG A 61 11.34 10.55 -6.29
C ARG A 61 12.62 9.70 -6.17
N LEU A 62 12.47 8.40 -6.39
CA LEU A 62 13.60 7.50 -6.63
C LEU A 62 13.25 6.52 -7.73
N ASP A 63 14.28 6.15 -8.48
CA ASP A 63 14.28 5.01 -9.39
C ASP A 63 14.18 3.73 -8.56
N HIS A 64 12.98 3.44 -8.03
CA HIS A 64 12.73 2.17 -7.38
C HIS A 64 12.75 1.09 -8.46
N LEU A 65 13.84 0.33 -8.54
CA LEU A 65 13.84 -0.97 -9.18
C LEU A 65 12.96 -1.90 -8.31
N ARG A 66 11.64 -1.83 -8.53
CA ARG A 66 10.54 -2.55 -7.83
C ARG A 66 10.22 -2.03 -6.42
N PRO A 67 8.96 -2.21 -5.96
CA PRO A 67 8.61 -2.03 -4.55
C PRO A 67 9.54 -2.86 -3.67
N SER A 68 10.16 -2.26 -2.67
CA SER A 68 10.70 -3.03 -1.54
C SER A 68 9.51 -3.66 -0.83
N ALA A 69 9.41 -4.99 -0.89
CA ALA A 69 8.32 -5.74 -0.30
C ALA A 69 8.83 -6.61 0.86
N ASP A 70 8.21 -6.45 2.03
CA ASP A 70 8.35 -7.35 3.19
C ASP A 70 7.06 -8.13 3.32
N ILE A 71 7.06 -9.40 2.93
CA ILE A 71 5.88 -10.27 3.06
C ILE A 71 6.21 -11.39 4.01
N ARG A 72 5.39 -11.51 5.06
CA ARG A 72 5.56 -12.56 6.07
C ARG A 72 4.23 -13.04 6.59
N ARG A 73 4.21 -14.32 6.94
CA ARG A 73 3.13 -14.92 7.73
C ARG A 73 3.40 -14.64 9.21
N VAL A 74 2.41 -14.09 9.91
CA VAL A 74 2.42 -13.90 11.36
C VAL A 74 1.19 -14.64 11.89
N ASP A 75 1.41 -15.80 12.50
CA ASP A 75 0.35 -16.73 12.92
C ASP A 75 -0.57 -17.15 11.75
N ASP A 76 -1.84 -16.78 11.81
CA ASP A 76 -2.85 -17.00 10.77
C ASP A 76 -3.15 -15.73 9.94
N GLN A 77 -2.33 -14.68 10.09
CA GLN A 77 -2.42 -13.45 9.33
C GLN A 77 -1.25 -13.29 8.36
N LEU A 78 -1.50 -12.59 7.26
CA LEU A 78 -0.47 -12.10 6.37
C LEU A 78 -0.12 -10.67 6.75
N ARG A 79 1.17 -10.35 6.88
CA ARG A 79 1.66 -8.98 6.96
C ARG A 79 2.50 -8.70 5.73
N ALA A 80 2.11 -7.70 4.97
CA ALA A 80 2.78 -7.31 3.73
C ALA A 80 3.03 -5.81 3.73
N ASN A 81 4.29 -5.39 3.74
CA ASN A 81 4.66 -3.99 3.70
C ASN A 81 5.33 -3.66 2.37
N PHE A 82 4.89 -2.57 1.74
CA PHE A 82 5.37 -2.11 0.45
C PHE A 82 5.80 -0.65 0.50
N THR A 83 6.80 -0.32 -0.31
CA THR A 83 7.15 1.06 -0.65
C THR A 83 6.65 1.39 -2.05
N CYS A 84 5.95 2.51 -2.23
CA CYS A 84 5.56 3.02 -3.53
C CYS A 84 6.08 4.44 -3.77
N ALA A 85 6.39 4.75 -5.03
CA ALA A 85 6.78 6.09 -5.43
C ALA A 85 5.62 7.07 -5.30
N LEU A 86 5.90 8.27 -4.80
CA LEU A 86 4.97 9.38 -4.90
C LEU A 86 4.70 9.71 -6.38
N PRO A 87 3.43 9.98 -6.73
CA PRO A 87 3.09 10.41 -8.07
C PRO A 87 3.70 11.79 -8.39
N PRO A 88 3.97 12.08 -9.68
CA PRO A 88 4.45 13.38 -10.10
C PRO A 88 3.57 14.52 -9.60
N ALA A 89 4.18 15.66 -9.31
CA ALA A 89 3.41 16.82 -8.90
C ALA A 89 2.47 17.27 -10.04
N GLY A 90 1.21 17.52 -9.70
CA GLY A 90 0.19 17.95 -10.67
C GLY A 90 -0.49 16.81 -11.45
N THR A 91 -0.27 15.54 -11.09
CA THR A 91 -1.10 14.43 -11.57
C THR A 91 -2.57 14.67 -11.26
N ASP A 92 -3.43 14.44 -12.26
CA ASP A 92 -4.88 14.61 -12.12
C ASP A 92 -5.51 13.59 -11.16
N ARG A 93 -6.64 13.93 -10.54
CA ARG A 93 -7.34 13.08 -9.57
C ARG A 93 -7.73 11.72 -10.16
N ASP A 94 -8.26 11.68 -11.37
CA ASP A 94 -8.69 10.42 -11.98
C ASP A 94 -7.48 9.53 -12.28
N GLU A 95 -6.37 10.12 -12.72
CA GLU A 95 -5.11 9.42 -12.93
C GLU A 95 -4.55 8.88 -11.60
N LEU A 96 -4.66 9.64 -10.50
CA LEU A 96 -4.28 9.17 -9.16
C LEU A 96 -5.12 7.99 -8.68
N VAL A 97 -6.43 7.97 -8.98
CA VAL A 97 -7.34 6.87 -8.66
C VAL A 97 -6.97 5.62 -9.46
N GLN A 98 -6.77 5.76 -10.78
CA GLN A 98 -6.35 4.64 -11.64
C GLN A 98 -5.01 4.07 -11.20
N ARG A 99 -4.06 4.94 -10.86
CA ARG A 99 -2.75 4.54 -10.37
C ARG A 99 -2.86 3.82 -9.03
N ALA A 100 -3.65 4.33 -8.08
CA ALA A 100 -3.85 3.67 -6.80
C ALA A 100 -4.44 2.26 -6.95
N SER A 101 -5.48 2.09 -7.79
CA SER A 101 -6.05 0.76 -8.08
C SER A 101 -5.03 -0.18 -8.71
N THR A 102 -4.20 0.32 -9.62
CA THR A 102 -3.15 -0.47 -10.27
C THR A 102 -2.09 -0.90 -9.25
N GLU A 103 -1.62 0.02 -8.41
CA GLU A 103 -0.58 -0.23 -7.40
C GLU A 103 -1.05 -1.26 -6.37
N VAL A 104 -2.27 -1.12 -5.83
CA VAL A 104 -2.82 -2.10 -4.89
C VAL A 104 -2.96 -3.47 -5.54
N ARG A 105 -3.43 -3.54 -6.80
CA ARG A 105 -3.45 -4.81 -7.54
C ARG A 105 -2.05 -5.41 -7.67
N THR A 106 -1.06 -4.61 -8.06
CA THR A 106 0.32 -5.08 -8.21
C THR A 106 0.87 -5.61 -6.88
N MET A 107 0.58 -4.97 -5.75
CA MET A 107 0.95 -5.48 -4.42
C MET A 107 0.35 -6.88 -4.16
N PHE A 108 -0.92 -7.09 -4.53
CA PHE A 108 -1.55 -8.41 -4.42
C PHE A 108 -0.99 -9.44 -5.40
N GLU A 109 -0.53 -9.03 -6.59
CA GLU A 109 0.19 -9.94 -7.50
C GLU A 109 1.52 -10.39 -6.88
N VAL A 110 2.23 -9.47 -6.20
CA VAL A 110 3.47 -9.81 -5.47
C VAL A 110 3.18 -10.74 -4.30
N ILE A 111 2.11 -10.48 -3.53
CA ILE A 111 1.65 -11.39 -2.46
C ILE A 111 1.31 -12.77 -3.02
N ARG A 112 0.59 -12.82 -4.14
CA ARG A 112 0.20 -14.07 -4.79
C ARG A 112 1.41 -14.90 -5.15
N GLU A 113 2.39 -14.30 -5.84
CA GLU A 113 3.64 -14.97 -6.20
C GLU A 113 4.43 -15.42 -4.95
N ALA A 114 4.59 -14.54 -3.97
CA ALA A 114 5.37 -14.84 -2.76
C ALA A 114 4.77 -15.96 -1.91
N MET A 115 3.44 -16.07 -1.89
CA MET A 115 2.70 -17.03 -1.06
C MET A 115 2.15 -18.22 -1.87
N ALA A 116 2.49 -18.32 -3.16
CA ALA A 116 2.00 -19.33 -4.10
C ALA A 116 0.46 -19.45 -4.11
N LEU A 117 -0.24 -18.31 -4.11
CA LEU A 117 -1.71 -18.25 -4.12
C LEU A 117 -2.26 -18.41 -5.55
N PRO A 118 -3.56 -18.76 -5.70
CA PRO A 118 -4.22 -18.82 -7.01
C PRO A 118 -4.25 -17.46 -7.72
N ASP A 119 -4.52 -17.47 -9.02
CA ASP A 119 -4.67 -16.24 -9.83
C ASP A 119 -5.65 -15.24 -9.21
N LEU A 120 -5.30 -13.96 -9.31
CA LEU A 120 -6.12 -12.89 -8.77
C LEU A 120 -7.44 -12.78 -9.52
N PRO A 121 -8.56 -12.50 -8.82
CA PRO A 121 -9.81 -12.13 -9.48
C PRO A 121 -9.67 -10.80 -10.25
N PRO A 122 -10.64 -10.47 -11.12
CA PRO A 122 -10.69 -9.17 -11.78
C PRO A 122 -10.68 -8.02 -10.77
N THR A 123 -9.97 -6.94 -11.08
CA THR A 123 -10.00 -5.71 -10.26
C THR A 123 -11.38 -5.08 -10.37
N PRO A 124 -11.99 -4.65 -9.26
CA PRO A 124 -13.14 -3.75 -9.30
C PRO A 124 -12.82 -2.51 -10.15
N ALA A 125 -13.85 -1.94 -10.77
CA ALA A 125 -13.70 -0.68 -11.49
C ALA A 125 -13.21 0.41 -10.51
N PRO A 126 -12.16 1.18 -10.85
CA PRO A 126 -11.69 2.24 -9.99
C PRO A 126 -12.78 3.30 -9.80
N SER A 127 -12.94 3.77 -8.57
CA SER A 127 -13.89 4.82 -8.22
C SER A 127 -13.18 5.85 -7.34
N ALA A 128 -13.66 7.09 -7.38
CA ALA A 128 -13.06 8.15 -6.58
C ALA A 128 -13.34 7.92 -5.08
N PRO A 129 -12.37 8.23 -4.19
CA PRO A 129 -12.62 8.22 -2.76
C PRO A 129 -13.69 9.27 -2.40
N PRO A 130 -14.57 9.02 -1.42
CA PRO A 130 -15.55 10.00 -0.98
C PRO A 130 -14.87 11.25 -0.41
N GLU A 131 -15.39 12.44 -0.73
CA GLU A 131 -14.78 13.72 -0.33
C GLU A 131 -14.77 13.92 1.20
N ASP A 132 -15.77 13.37 1.89
CA ASP A 132 -15.97 13.42 3.35
C ASP A 132 -15.46 12.18 4.09
N ALA A 133 -14.67 11.29 3.46
CA ALA A 133 -14.02 10.23 4.22
C ALA A 133 -13.16 10.85 5.33
N ASP A 134 -13.45 10.45 6.58
CA ASP A 134 -12.72 10.85 7.78
C ASP A 134 -11.21 10.93 7.51
N GLU A 135 -10.54 11.93 8.12
CA GLU A 135 -9.09 12.05 8.01
C GLU A 135 -8.42 10.75 8.45
N VAL A 136 -7.98 9.99 7.47
CA VAL A 136 -7.31 8.70 7.64
C VAL A 136 -6.10 8.90 8.55
N PRO A 137 -5.91 8.04 9.58
CA PRO A 137 -4.69 8.07 10.37
C PRO A 137 -3.50 7.67 9.50
N ILE A 138 -2.88 8.66 8.86
CA ILE A 138 -1.64 8.50 8.11
C ILE A 138 -0.51 8.59 9.12
N THR A 139 0.29 7.52 9.19
CA THR A 139 1.54 7.59 9.95
C THR A 139 2.54 8.39 9.14
N ALA A 140 2.89 9.60 9.59
CA ALA A 140 3.96 10.38 9.01
C ALA A 140 5.19 10.26 9.91
N LYS A 141 6.29 9.72 9.39
CA LYS A 141 7.59 9.72 10.07
C LYS A 141 8.58 10.48 9.22
N SER A 142 9.42 11.28 9.88
CA SER A 142 10.60 11.82 9.22
C SER A 142 11.54 10.66 8.93
N LEU A 143 11.99 10.54 7.68
CA LEU A 143 13.09 9.63 7.36
C LEU A 143 14.30 9.98 8.25
N PRO A 144 14.95 8.99 8.89
CA PRO A 144 16.20 9.24 9.59
C PRO A 144 17.22 9.81 8.59
N SER A 145 18.10 10.71 9.06
CA SER A 145 19.15 11.27 8.22
C SER A 145 19.97 10.14 7.63
N ILE A 146 19.79 9.91 6.33
CA ILE A 146 20.49 8.88 5.59
C ILE A 146 21.98 9.24 5.65
N PRO A 147 22.88 8.36 6.13
CA PRO A 147 24.32 8.58 6.04
C PRO A 147 24.70 8.98 4.61
N ARG A 148 25.61 9.94 4.42
CA ARG A 148 25.98 10.45 3.07
C ARG A 148 26.34 9.37 2.04
N GLU A 149 26.81 8.22 2.52
CA GLU A 149 27.14 7.04 1.70
C GLU A 149 25.89 6.35 1.11
N LEU A 150 24.73 6.49 1.75
CA LEU A 150 23.42 5.96 1.36
C LEU A 150 22.51 7.05 0.74
N GLU A 151 22.94 8.32 0.68
CA GLU A 151 22.18 9.42 0.03
C GLU A 151 21.88 9.13 -1.45
N HIS A 152 22.73 8.35 -2.12
CA HIS A 152 22.53 7.94 -3.51
C HIS A 152 21.47 6.84 -3.67
N GLN A 153 21.13 6.16 -2.57
CA GLN A 153 20.17 5.08 -2.55
C GLN A 153 18.77 5.64 -2.32
N GLY A 154 18.64 6.63 -1.43
CA GLY A 154 17.39 7.35 -1.15
C GLY A 154 16.24 6.50 -0.63
N TYR A 155 16.30 5.17 -0.75
CA TYR A 155 15.20 4.26 -0.52
C TYR A 155 15.03 3.91 0.95
N LEU A 156 13.79 3.67 1.35
CA LEU A 156 13.48 2.97 2.59
C LEU A 156 14.02 1.55 2.54
N THR A 157 14.89 1.19 3.50
CA THR A 157 15.34 -0.18 3.70
C THR A 157 14.20 -1.05 4.26
N LEU A 158 14.27 -2.37 4.05
CA LEU A 158 13.30 -3.33 4.60
C LEU A 158 13.07 -3.12 6.10
N THR A 159 14.15 -2.91 6.86
CA THR A 159 14.10 -2.63 8.30
C THR A 159 13.36 -1.33 8.61
N GLN A 160 13.60 -0.26 7.84
CA GLN A 160 12.89 1.00 8.02
C GLN A 160 11.39 0.88 7.71
N VAL A 161 11.02 0.08 6.71
CA VAL A 161 9.60 -0.21 6.40
C VAL A 161 8.95 -1.00 7.54
N GLN A 162 9.65 -2.00 8.07
CA GLN A 162 9.18 -2.76 9.22
C GLN A 162 9.03 -1.87 10.44
N ASP A 163 9.98 -1.01 10.77
CA ASP A 163 9.89 -0.05 11.88
C ASP A 163 8.82 1.02 11.65
N PHE A 164 8.44 1.27 10.40
CA PHE A 164 7.39 2.21 10.07
C PHE A 164 6.03 1.71 10.61
N PHE A 165 5.75 0.41 10.44
CA PHE A 165 4.49 -0.24 10.80
C PHE A 165 4.59 -1.19 12.01
N GLY A 166 5.77 -1.49 12.52
CA GLY A 166 6.05 -2.44 13.59
C GLY A 166 5.45 -2.06 14.93
#